data_AF-A0A453CZ46-F1
#
_entry.id   AF-A0A453CZ46-F1
#
_cell.length_a   1.000
_cell.length_b   1.000
_cell.length_c   1.000
_cell.angle_alpha   90.00
_cell.angle_beta   90.00
_cell.angle_gamma   90.00
#
_symmetry.space_group_name_H-M   'P 1'
#
loop_
_entity.id
_entity.type
_entity.pdbx_description
1 polymer ?
#
loop_
_entity_poly.entity_id
_entity_poly.type
_entity_poly.pdbx_seq_one_letter_code
_entity_poly.pdbx_strand_id
1 'polypeptide(L)'
;MVLKAQQNGLFNGLASDLIPNGVAILQYADDTILCFEDDLRNALNIKLLLYLFEVMSGLKINFLKSEIFSVRADDETMHKYAEMFNCQIGNFPIKYLGMPVSYAGLKCSDWSFVEDKFI
;
A
#
# COMPACT_ATOMS: atom_id res chain seq x y z
N MET A 1 2.32 -13.30 9.16
CA MET A 1 1.96 -13.61 7.76
C MET A 1 2.94 -12.94 6.78
N VAL A 2 2.99 -11.61 6.72
CA VAL A 2 3.87 -10.84 5.81
C VAL A 2 5.36 -11.21 5.95
N LEU A 3 5.91 -11.15 7.17
CA LEU A 3 7.32 -11.52 7.40
C LEU A 3 7.66 -12.93 6.93
N LYS A 4 6.72 -13.88 7.06
CA LYS A 4 6.93 -15.27 6.62
C LYS A 4 6.90 -15.37 5.10
N ALA A 5 6.05 -14.60 4.43
CA ALA A 5 6.00 -14.51 2.98
C ALA A 5 7.30 -13.93 2.41
N GLN A 6 7.83 -12.87 3.02
CA GLN A 6 9.14 -12.29 2.66
C GLN A 6 10.29 -13.30 2.86
N GLN A 7 10.35 -13.99 4.00
CA GLN A 7 11.35 -15.03 4.25
C GLN A 7 11.33 -16.18 3.24
N ASN A 8 10.17 -16.46 2.65
CA ASN A 8 10.00 -17.49 1.63
C ASN A 8 10.17 -16.93 0.20
N GLY A 9 10.57 -15.67 0.04
CA GLY A 9 10.78 -15.05 -1.28
C GLY A 9 9.50 -14.85 -2.08
N LEU A 10 8.33 -14.78 -1.44
CA LEU A 10 7.06 -14.57 -2.15
C LEU A 10 6.90 -13.13 -2.66
N PHE A 11 7.47 -12.16 -1.95
CA PHE A 11 7.58 -10.79 -2.42
C PHE A 11 8.64 -10.02 -1.62
N ASN A 12 9.13 -8.93 -2.19
CA ASN A 12 9.99 -7.97 -1.52
C ASN A 12 9.21 -6.70 -1.18
N GLY A 13 9.47 -6.15 0.00
CA GLY A 13 9.03 -4.82 0.38
C GLY A 13 9.84 -3.74 -0.32
N LEU A 14 9.44 -2.48 -0.15
CA LEU A 14 10.15 -1.34 -0.73
C LEU A 14 11.55 -1.18 -0.13
N ALA A 15 12.49 -0.68 -0.95
CA ALA A 15 13.88 -0.43 -0.57
C ALA A 15 14.59 -1.69 -0.02
N SER A 16 14.39 -2.85 -0.67
CA SER A 16 15.05 -4.10 -0.31
C SER A 16 16.58 -4.03 -0.42
N ASP A 17 17.10 -3.10 -1.23
CA ASP A 17 18.53 -2.77 -1.32
C ASP A 17 19.10 -2.13 -0.04
N LEU A 18 18.26 -1.52 0.79
CA LEU A 18 18.68 -0.80 2.02
C LEU A 18 18.35 -1.58 3.29
N ILE A 19 17.24 -2.32 3.29
CA ILE A 19 16.74 -3.07 4.45
C ILE A 19 16.50 -4.51 4.01
N PRO A 20 16.97 -5.53 4.74
CA PRO A 20 16.72 -6.93 4.38
C PRO A 20 15.23 -7.21 4.18
N ASN A 21 14.88 -7.69 2.97
CA ASN A 21 13.51 -7.92 2.49
C ASN A 21 12.63 -6.66 2.29
N GLY A 22 13.14 -5.46 2.57
CA GLY A 22 12.44 -4.19 2.42
C GLY A 22 11.33 -3.94 3.43
N VAL A 23 10.81 -2.71 3.41
CA VAL A 23 9.63 -2.33 4.21
C VAL A 23 8.38 -2.82 3.49
N ALA A 24 7.69 -3.80 4.08
CA ALA A 24 6.53 -4.42 3.45
C ALA A 24 5.16 -3.96 3.98
N ILE A 25 5.10 -3.46 5.21
CA ILE A 25 3.83 -3.11 5.85
C ILE A 25 3.98 -1.95 6.82
N LEU A 26 3.05 -1.00 6.76
CA LEU A 26 2.80 0.00 7.79
C LEU A 26 1.36 -0.20 8.25
N GLN A 27 1.17 -0.61 9.49
CA GLN A 27 -0.14 -0.97 10.02
C GLN A 27 -0.42 -0.26 11.33
N TYR A 28 -1.62 0.32 11.44
CA TYR A 28 -2.15 0.84 12.69
C TYR A 28 -3.66 0.57 12.73
N ALA A 29 -4.11 -0.22 13.71
CA ALA A 29 -5.49 -0.70 13.79
C ALA A 29 -5.99 -1.30 12.45
N ASP A 30 -6.99 -0.68 11.83
CA ASP A 30 -7.58 -1.02 10.54
C ASP A 30 -6.92 -0.32 9.34
N ASP A 31 -6.11 0.72 9.56
CA ASP A 31 -5.40 1.46 8.52
C ASP A 31 -4.06 0.78 8.18
N THR A 32 -4.03 0.07 7.05
CA THR A 32 -2.86 -0.69 6.60
C THR A 32 -2.39 -0.25 5.22
N ILE A 33 -1.11 0.12 5.12
CA ILE A 33 -0.39 0.29 3.85
C ILE A 33 0.50 -0.93 3.63
N LEU A 34 0.35 -1.57 2.48
CA LEU A 34 1.25 -2.62 2.01
C LEU A 34 2.20 -2.04 0.95
N CYS A 35 3.48 -2.35 1.12
CA CYS A 35 4.56 -1.83 0.31
C CYS A 35 5.26 -3.00 -0.38
N PHE A 36 5.46 -2.91 -1.70
CA PHE A 36 6.11 -3.94 -2.47
C PHE A 36 6.78 -3.36 -3.72
N GLU A 37 7.80 -4.04 -4.21
CA GLU A 37 8.47 -3.68 -5.45
C GLU A 37 7.60 -3.95 -6.67
N ASP A 38 7.79 -3.16 -7.72
CA ASP A 38 7.08 -3.29 -8.99
C ASP A 38 7.42 -4.62 -9.68
N ASP A 39 6.59 -5.62 -9.41
CA ASP A 39 6.62 -6.94 -10.03
C ASP A 39 5.22 -7.58 -9.94
N LEU A 40 4.69 -8.02 -11.08
CA LEU A 40 3.35 -8.60 -11.15
C LEU A 40 3.20 -9.89 -10.34
N ARG A 41 4.26 -10.69 -10.18
CA ARG A 41 4.23 -11.90 -9.35
C ARG A 41 4.19 -11.54 -7.88
N ASN A 42 4.97 -10.54 -7.45
CA ASN A 42 4.92 -10.00 -6.09
C ASN A 42 3.50 -9.52 -5.76
N ALA A 43 2.89 -8.73 -6.63
CA ALA A 43 1.52 -8.24 -6.46
C ALA A 43 0.49 -9.39 -6.36
N LEU A 44 0.58 -10.39 -7.24
CA LEU A 44 -0.28 -11.56 -7.20
C LEU A 44 -0.12 -12.34 -5.89
N ASN A 45 1.12 -12.55 -5.45
CA ASN A 45 1.41 -13.22 -4.18
C ASN A 45 0.83 -12.44 -2.99
N ILE A 46 0.88 -11.11 -3.02
CA ILE A 46 0.26 -10.26 -2.01
C ILE A 46 -1.27 -10.38 -2.04
N LYS A 47 -1.90 -10.38 -3.22
CA LYS A 47 -3.37 -10.58 -3.33
C LYS A 47 -3.79 -11.92 -2.73
N LEU A 48 -3.05 -13.00 -3.00
CA LEU A 48 -3.28 -14.31 -2.39
C LEU A 48 -3.07 -14.28 -0.87
N LEU A 49 -2.04 -13.57 -0.41
CA LEU A 49 -1.75 -13.39 1.01
C LEU A 49 -2.90 -12.67 1.74
N LEU A 50 -3.47 -11.64 1.10
CA LEU A 50 -4.64 -10.92 1.58
C LEU A 50 -5.87 -11.82 1.67
N TYR A 51 -6.12 -12.67 0.67
CA TYR A 51 -7.21 -13.66 0.77
C TYR A 51 -6.98 -14.68 1.88
N LEU A 52 -5.74 -15.15 2.07
CA LEU A 52 -5.42 -16.05 3.17
C LEU A 52 -5.66 -15.37 4.52
N PHE A 53 -5.34 -14.08 4.64
CA PHE A 53 -5.67 -13.30 5.83
C PHE A 53 -7.17 -13.26 6.11
N GLU A 54 -8.01 -13.01 5.09
CA GLU A 54 -9.47 -13.04 5.29
C GLU A 54 -9.95 -14.39 5.83
N VAL A 55 -9.43 -15.49 5.28
CA VAL A 55 -9.79 -16.85 5.71
C VAL A 55 -9.34 -17.12 7.15
N MET A 56 -8.12 -16.71 7.51
CA MET A 56 -7.56 -16.98 8.84
C MET A 56 -8.15 -16.07 9.93
N SER A 57 -8.43 -14.81 9.61
CA SER A 57 -8.92 -13.82 10.58
C SER A 57 -10.45 -13.79 10.67
N GLY A 58 -11.16 -14.26 9.64
CA GLY A 58 -12.60 -14.06 9.49
C GLY A 58 -12.99 -12.62 9.13
N LEU A 59 -12.02 -11.72 8.94
CA LEU A 59 -12.26 -10.34 8.51
C LEU A 59 -12.38 -10.25 6.99
N LYS A 60 -12.94 -9.13 6.52
CA LYS A 60 -13.05 -8.81 5.09
C LYS A 60 -12.27 -7.55 4.75
N ILE A 61 -11.41 -7.67 3.75
CA ILE A 61 -10.65 -6.57 3.20
C ILE A 61 -11.57 -5.80 2.27
N ASN A 62 -11.67 -4.49 2.51
CA ASN A 62 -12.50 -3.63 1.71
C ASN A 62 -11.71 -3.07 0.52
N PHE A 63 -11.60 -3.87 -0.55
CA PHE A 63 -10.89 -3.45 -1.77
C PHE A 63 -11.53 -2.22 -2.45
N LEU A 64 -12.81 -1.94 -2.20
CA LEU A 64 -13.49 -0.74 -2.72
C LEU A 64 -13.04 0.55 -2.02
N LYS A 65 -12.60 0.45 -0.75
CA LYS A 65 -11.97 1.56 -0.01
C LYS A 65 -10.45 1.56 -0.11
N SER A 66 -9.86 0.47 -0.59
CA SER A 66 -8.43 0.39 -0.84
C SER A 66 -8.07 1.13 -2.13
N GLU A 67 -6.88 1.69 -2.13
CA GLU A 67 -6.32 2.40 -3.27
C GLU A 67 -4.91 1.88 -3.51
N ILE A 68 -4.49 1.83 -4.77
CA ILE A 68 -3.11 1.54 -5.14
C ILE A 68 -2.40 2.80 -5.61
N PHE A 69 -1.15 2.94 -5.20
CA PHE A 69 -0.30 4.08 -5.47
C PHE A 69 1.04 3.62 -6.05
N SER A 70 1.62 4.43 -6.93
CA SER A 70 2.99 4.28 -7.38
C SER A 70 3.67 5.63 -7.51
N VAL A 71 4.98 5.65 -7.34
CA VAL A 71 5.81 6.86 -7.47
C VAL A 71 6.37 6.99 -8.90
N ARG A 72 6.54 5.88 -9.63
CA ARG A 72 7.25 5.85 -10.92
C ARG A 72 6.63 4.94 -11.98
N ALA A 73 5.55 4.24 -11.68
CA ALA A 73 4.89 3.38 -12.66
C ALA A 73 4.10 4.24 -13.67
N ASP A 74 4.04 3.76 -14.90
CA ASP A 74 3.17 4.31 -15.93
C ASP A 74 1.69 3.96 -15.67
N ASP A 75 0.80 4.67 -16.37
CA ASP A 75 -0.64 4.51 -16.21
C ASP A 75 -1.11 3.09 -16.57
N GLU A 76 -0.52 2.44 -17.57
CA GLU A 76 -0.90 1.08 -17.99
C GLU A 76 -0.59 0.07 -16.89
N THR A 77 0.60 0.18 -16.28
CA THR A 77 1.02 -0.64 -15.13
C THR A 77 0.12 -0.39 -13.92
N MET A 78 -0.24 0.87 -13.63
CA MET A 78 -1.18 1.18 -12.55
C MET A 78 -2.57 0.58 -12.78
N HIS A 79 -3.07 0.62 -14.01
CA HIS A 79 -4.37 0.00 -14.36
C HIS A 79 -4.32 -1.53 -14.17
N LYS A 80 -3.24 -2.20 -14.59
CA LYS A 80 -3.07 -3.65 -14.38
C LYS A 80 -3.15 -4.01 -12.89
N TYR A 81 -2.48 -3.23 -12.04
CA TYR A 81 -2.54 -3.50 -10.61
C TYR A 81 -3.90 -3.16 -9.99
N ALA A 82 -4.53 -2.06 -10.39
CA ALA A 82 -5.87 -1.69 -9.93
C ALA A 82 -6.89 -2.79 -10.27
N GLU A 83 -6.83 -3.34 -11.48
CA GLU A 83 -7.65 -4.47 -11.91
C GLU A 83 -7.33 -5.74 -11.11
N MET A 84 -6.05 -6.07 -10.91
CA MET A 84 -5.61 -7.25 -10.14
C MET A 84 -6.11 -7.21 -8.69
N PHE A 85 -6.05 -6.03 -8.06
CA PHE A 85 -6.49 -5.86 -6.68
C PHE A 85 -7.98 -5.55 -6.56
N ASN A 86 -8.67 -5.24 -7.66
CA ASN A 86 -10.04 -4.71 -7.68
C ASN A 86 -10.19 -3.46 -6.80
N CYS A 87 -9.23 -2.54 -6.90
CA CYS A 87 -9.15 -1.33 -6.11
C CYS A 87 -8.98 -0.09 -7.00
N GLN A 88 -9.15 1.10 -6.42
CA GLN A 88 -9.01 2.34 -7.18
C GLN A 88 -7.54 2.74 -7.34
N ILE A 89 -7.23 3.48 -8.40
CA ILE A 89 -5.93 4.15 -8.53
C ILE A 89 -5.99 5.42 -7.67
N GLY A 90 -5.13 5.50 -6.66
CA GLY A 90 -5.02 6.67 -5.80
C GLY A 90 -3.94 7.64 -6.28
N ASN A 91 -4.00 8.88 -5.79
CA ASN A 91 -3.04 9.93 -6.11
C ASN A 91 -2.36 10.47 -4.85
N PHE A 92 -1.10 10.89 -4.98
CA PHE A 92 -0.40 11.60 -3.91
C PHE A 92 -0.80 13.09 -3.87
N PRO A 93 -0.78 13.76 -2.70
CA PRO A 93 -0.45 13.21 -1.38
C PRO A 93 -1.57 12.31 -0.82
N ILE A 94 -1.20 11.18 -0.22
CA ILE A 94 -2.14 10.27 0.45
C ILE A 94 -2.38 10.69 1.89
N LYS A 95 -3.52 10.31 2.45
CA LYS A 95 -3.83 10.52 3.87
C LYS A 95 -3.64 9.22 4.63
N TYR A 96 -2.66 9.18 5.53
CA TYR A 96 -2.44 8.05 6.43
C TYR A 96 -2.47 8.53 7.88
N LEU A 97 -3.37 7.98 8.70
CA LEU A 97 -3.56 8.38 10.10
C LEU A 97 -3.83 9.87 10.30
N GLY A 98 -4.46 10.51 9.31
CA GLY A 98 -4.71 11.95 9.36
C GLY A 98 -3.48 12.81 9.16
N MET A 99 -2.42 12.29 8.54
CA MET A 99 -1.24 13.05 8.09
C MET A 99 -1.02 12.88 6.58
N PRO A 100 -0.52 13.92 5.88
CA PRO A 100 -0.30 13.83 4.45
C PRO A 100 1.02 13.11 4.22
N VAL A 101 1.02 12.14 3.32
CA VAL A 101 2.21 11.43 2.90
C VAL A 101 2.38 11.65 1.41
N SER A 102 3.52 12.22 1.03
CA SER A 102 3.87 12.50 -0.37
C SER A 102 5.27 11.97 -0.65
N TYR A 103 5.52 11.64 -1.93
CA TYR A 103 6.87 11.34 -2.40
C TYR A 103 7.72 12.61 -2.58
N ALA A 104 7.09 13.78 -2.64
CA ALA A 104 7.73 15.09 -2.77
C ALA A 104 7.52 15.93 -1.50
N GLY A 105 8.21 17.08 -1.42
CA GLY A 105 7.98 18.04 -0.36
C GLY A 105 6.53 18.51 -0.34
N LEU A 106 5.88 18.41 0.82
CA LEU A 106 4.52 18.88 1.04
C LEU A 106 4.45 20.40 0.93
N LYS A 107 3.45 20.91 0.22
CA LYS A 107 3.14 22.34 0.15
C LYS A 107 2.24 22.73 1.32
N CYS A 108 2.19 24.02 1.69
CA CYS A 108 1.29 24.50 2.74
C CYS A 108 -0.18 24.12 2.46
N SER A 109 -0.60 24.12 1.19
CA SER A 109 -1.94 23.69 0.78
C SER A 109 -2.26 22.24 1.17
N ASP A 110 -1.25 21.37 1.20
CA ASP A 110 -1.41 19.95 1.51
C ASP A 110 -1.66 19.73 3.01
N TRP A 111 -1.45 20.75 3.85
CA TRP A 111 -1.71 20.70 5.30
C TRP A 111 -3.10 21.22 5.70
N SER A 112 -3.87 21.76 4.75
CA SER A 112 -5.19 22.37 5.01
C SER A 112 -6.13 21.47 5.83
N PHE A 113 -6.16 20.17 5.55
CA PHE A 113 -7.02 19.23 6.26
C PHE A 113 -6.60 18.97 7.72
N VAL A 114 -5.36 19.28 8.10
CA VAL A 114 -4.89 19.22 9.49
C VAL A 114 -5.41 20.46 10.22
N GLU A 115 -5.33 21.63 9.60
CA GLU A 115 -5.86 22.89 10.14
C GLU A 115 -7.36 22.79 10.42
N ASP A 116 -8.13 22.22 9.49
CA ASP A 116 -9.58 22.00 9.63
C ASP A 116 -9.97 21.08 10.82
N LYS A 117 -9.04 20.31 11.38
CA LYS A 117 -9.28 19.46 12.57
C LYS A 117 -9.00 20.15 13.90
N PHE A 118 -8.28 21.27 13.89
CA PHE A 118 -7.91 22.02 15.10
C PHE A 118 -8.78 23.26 15.33
N ILE A 119 -9.69 23.57 14.39
CA ILE A 119 -10.69 24.64 14.48
C ILE A 119 -12.05 24.02 14.81
#